data_AF-I8U9B3-F1
#
_entry.id   AF-I8U9B3-F1
#
_cell.length_a   1.000
_cell.length_b   1.000
_cell.length_c   1.000
_cell.angle_alpha   90.00
_cell.angle_beta   90.00
_cell.angle_gamma   90.00
#
_symmetry.space_group_name_H-M   'P 1'
#
loop_
_entity.id
_entity.type
_entity.pdbx_description
1 polymer ?
#
loop_
_entity_poly.entity_id
_entity_poly.type
_entity_poly.pdbx_seq_one_letter_code
_entity_poly.pdbx_strand_id
1 'polypeptide(L)'
;MRKMVLAVVLATASAATSAATVLTEQNIAKLEAVLPELLAIEQDNPQGLTKLRLKKHCDWQQHASDLRQQEQGKGYVAEVDQVLAKHQLTAPLFLELTAKGSWPLLQSLQPVQQLTRQSLPFLPEPQRRIAEQKIQQTEQMQQAIEPCLTAADKTALQQHQQRLLKLATSLPGAAF
;
A
#
# COMPACT_ATOMS: atom_id res chain seq x y z
N MET A 1 -3.50 -42.16 -45.14
CA MET A 1 -2.76 -41.98 -43.87
C MET A 1 -3.14 -40.64 -43.27
N ARG A 2 -3.91 -40.61 -42.17
CA ARG A 2 -4.34 -39.37 -41.49
C ARG A 2 -3.23 -38.89 -40.56
N LYS A 3 -2.64 -37.73 -40.83
CA LYS A 3 -1.74 -37.05 -39.89
C LYS A 3 -2.59 -36.28 -38.88
N MET A 4 -2.61 -36.76 -37.64
CA MET A 4 -3.04 -35.96 -36.49
C MET A 4 -1.97 -34.92 -36.22
N VAL A 5 -2.32 -33.63 -36.31
CA VAL A 5 -1.51 -32.54 -35.77
C VAL A 5 -2.05 -32.27 -34.37
N LEU A 6 -1.28 -32.71 -33.37
CA LEU A 6 -1.54 -32.48 -31.96
C LEU A 6 -1.19 -31.01 -31.65
N ALA A 7 -2.20 -30.14 -31.59
CA ALA A 7 -2.04 -28.77 -31.12
C ALA A 7 -1.94 -28.78 -29.59
N VAL A 8 -0.71 -28.77 -29.06
CA VAL A 8 -0.44 -28.52 -27.64
C VAL A 8 -0.61 -27.02 -27.42
N VAL A 9 -1.80 -26.59 -27.00
CA VAL A 9 -2.01 -25.24 -26.47
C VAL A 9 -1.47 -25.24 -25.05
N LEU A 10 -0.24 -24.76 -24.88
CA LEU A 10 0.32 -24.47 -23.55
C LEU A 10 -0.51 -23.35 -22.91
N ALA A 11 -1.23 -23.70 -21.84
CA ALA A 11 -1.83 -22.75 -20.91
C ALA A 11 -0.73 -22.08 -20.07
N THR A 12 -0.25 -20.91 -20.50
CA THR A 12 0.69 -20.06 -19.74
C THR A 12 0.08 -18.68 -19.43
N ALA A 13 -1.20 -18.63 -19.06
CA ALA A 13 -1.88 -17.36 -18.77
C ALA A 13 -1.84 -16.93 -17.28
N SER A 14 -1.38 -17.77 -16.35
CA SER A 14 -1.54 -17.48 -14.90
C SER A 14 -0.33 -16.82 -14.22
N ALA A 15 0.79 -16.64 -14.92
CA ALA A 15 2.02 -16.07 -14.34
C ALA A 15 2.21 -14.56 -14.61
N ALA A 16 1.42 -13.97 -15.53
CA ALA A 16 1.60 -12.58 -15.95
C ALA A 16 0.95 -11.56 -14.99
N THR A 17 -0.09 -11.95 -14.24
CA THR A 17 -0.82 -11.07 -13.33
C THR A 17 -0.08 -10.77 -12.03
N SER A 18 0.81 -11.66 -11.58
CA SER A 18 1.57 -11.49 -10.35
C SER A 18 2.76 -10.53 -10.51
N ALA A 19 3.37 -10.42 -11.69
CA ALA A 19 4.49 -9.48 -11.90
C ALA A 19 4.05 -8.01 -11.82
N ALA A 20 2.80 -7.71 -12.20
CA ALA A 20 2.29 -6.35 -12.23
C ALA A 20 2.09 -5.76 -10.83
N THR A 21 1.84 -6.58 -9.81
CA THR A 21 1.47 -6.14 -8.45
C THR A 21 2.55 -6.40 -7.39
N VAL A 22 3.68 -6.95 -7.80
CA VAL A 22 4.86 -7.15 -6.94
C VAL A 22 5.69 -5.86 -6.88
N LEU A 23 6.35 -5.62 -5.74
CA LEU A 23 7.28 -4.51 -5.49
C LEU A 23 8.60 -4.65 -6.28
N THR A 24 8.52 -4.81 -7.60
CA THR A 24 9.69 -4.84 -8.48
C THR A 24 10.38 -3.48 -8.55
N GLU A 25 11.63 -3.45 -9.01
CA GLU A 25 12.37 -2.21 -9.33
C GLU A 25 11.54 -1.19 -10.12
N GLN A 26 10.84 -1.66 -11.16
CA GLN A 26 10.00 -0.82 -12.00
C GLN A 26 8.80 -0.25 -11.24
N ASN A 27 8.11 -1.08 -10.44
CA ASN A 27 6.94 -0.64 -9.70
C ASN A 27 7.31 0.32 -8.55
N ILE A 28 8.45 0.10 -7.88
CA ILE A 28 8.96 1.04 -6.88
C ILE A 28 9.35 2.37 -7.54
N ALA A 29 9.99 2.34 -8.73
CA ALA A 29 10.31 3.56 -9.46
C ALA A 29 9.06 4.36 -9.86
N LYS A 30 7.96 3.68 -10.24
CA LYS A 30 6.67 4.34 -10.50
C LYS A 30 6.11 5.00 -9.24
N LEU A 31 6.18 4.32 -8.08
CA LEU A 31 5.75 4.91 -6.81
C LEU A 31 6.59 6.15 -6.46
N GLU A 32 7.91 6.09 -6.62
CA GLU A 32 8.78 7.24 -6.35
C GLU A 32 8.49 8.43 -7.27
N ALA A 33 8.25 8.17 -8.55
CA ALA A 33 7.99 9.20 -9.54
C ALA A 33 6.64 9.89 -9.36
N VAL A 34 5.61 9.16 -8.88
CA VAL A 34 4.25 9.70 -8.74
C VAL A 34 4.08 10.54 -7.47
N LEU A 35 4.87 10.28 -6.42
CA LEU A 35 4.67 10.90 -5.11
C LEU A 35 4.79 12.44 -5.09
N PRO A 36 5.77 13.08 -5.74
CA PRO A 36 5.86 14.54 -5.73
C PRO A 36 4.61 15.22 -6.30
N GLU A 37 4.02 14.66 -7.36
CA GLU A 37 2.80 15.19 -7.97
C GLU A 37 1.57 14.95 -7.07
N LEU A 38 1.48 13.78 -6.43
CA LEU A 38 0.40 13.50 -5.47
C LEU A 38 0.48 14.37 -4.21
N LEU A 39 1.70 14.66 -3.72
CA LEU A 39 1.92 15.54 -2.58
C LEU A 39 1.52 16.99 -2.88
N ALA A 40 1.71 17.47 -4.12
CA ALA A 40 1.24 18.79 -4.52
C ALA A 40 -0.30 18.87 -4.44
N ILE A 41 -1.00 17.83 -4.91
CA ILE A 41 -2.47 17.73 -4.80
C ILE A 41 -2.90 17.71 -3.33
N GLU A 42 -2.19 16.97 -2.46
CA GLU A 42 -2.48 16.93 -1.01
C GLU A 42 -2.29 18.28 -0.33
N GLN A 43 -1.22 19.02 -0.67
CA GLN A 43 -0.97 20.35 -0.12
C GLN A 43 -2.10 21.33 -0.46
N ASP A 44 -2.62 21.24 -1.68
CA ASP A 44 -3.75 22.06 -2.13
C ASP A 44 -5.10 21.56 -1.53
N ASN A 45 -5.17 20.29 -1.11
CA ASN A 45 -6.39 19.63 -0.62
C ASN A 45 -6.16 18.70 0.60
N PRO A 46 -5.71 19.23 1.77
CA PRO A 46 -5.18 18.42 2.88
C PRO A 46 -6.23 17.54 3.59
N GLN A 47 -7.52 17.79 3.38
CA GLN A 47 -8.60 16.98 3.94
C GLN A 47 -8.88 15.69 3.14
N GLY A 48 -8.30 15.54 1.96
CA GLY A 48 -8.73 14.58 0.96
C GLY A 48 -7.97 13.24 0.92
N LEU A 49 -6.71 13.19 1.34
CA LEU A 49 -5.84 12.03 1.14
C LEU A 49 -5.42 11.32 2.43
N THR A 50 -5.63 11.93 3.59
CA THR A 50 -5.09 11.47 4.90
C THR A 50 -5.96 10.43 5.62
N LYS A 51 -7.12 10.01 5.09
CA LYS A 51 -8.08 9.12 5.77
C LYS A 51 -8.29 7.75 5.12
N LEU A 52 -7.28 7.20 4.46
CA LEU A 52 -7.37 5.86 3.91
C LEU A 52 -7.42 4.82 5.03
N ARG A 53 -8.57 4.15 5.22
CA ARG A 53 -8.70 3.00 6.12
C ARG A 53 -8.65 1.71 5.32
N LEU A 54 -7.56 0.96 5.45
CA LEU A 54 -7.45 -0.36 4.86
C LEU A 54 -8.40 -1.34 5.57
N LYS A 55 -9.33 -1.91 4.81
CA LYS A 55 -10.13 -3.08 5.18
C LYS A 55 -9.30 -4.38 5.13
N LYS A 56 -9.76 -5.41 5.85
CA LYS A 56 -9.10 -6.73 5.96
C LYS A 56 -9.42 -7.66 4.78
N HIS A 57 -9.17 -7.22 3.55
CA HIS A 57 -9.25 -8.05 2.34
C HIS A 57 -8.21 -7.61 1.30
N CYS A 58 -7.85 -8.53 0.40
CA CYS A 58 -6.86 -8.28 -0.66
C CYS A 58 -7.49 -7.84 -1.99
N ASP A 59 -8.79 -7.56 -2.01
CA ASP A 59 -9.45 -6.98 -3.17
C ASP A 59 -9.14 -5.48 -3.27
N TRP A 60 -8.04 -5.16 -3.94
CA TRP A 60 -7.57 -3.79 -4.17
C TRP A 60 -8.47 -2.99 -5.14
N GLN A 61 -9.19 -3.68 -6.01
CA GLN A 61 -10.21 -3.06 -6.86
C GLN A 61 -11.36 -2.53 -5.99
N GLN A 62 -11.78 -3.32 -5.00
CA GLN A 62 -12.79 -2.91 -4.04
C GLN A 62 -12.27 -1.76 -3.16
N HIS A 63 -11.03 -1.81 -2.65
CA HIS A 63 -10.45 -0.69 -1.89
C HIS A 63 -10.44 0.62 -2.71
N ALA A 64 -10.05 0.57 -3.99
CA ALA A 64 -10.05 1.73 -4.85
C ALA A 64 -11.47 2.27 -5.11
N SER A 65 -12.43 1.37 -5.28
CA SER A 65 -13.83 1.73 -5.51
C SER A 65 -14.45 2.38 -4.28
N ASP A 66 -14.23 1.80 -3.10
CA ASP A 66 -14.69 2.34 -1.82
C ASP A 66 -14.09 3.74 -1.55
N LEU A 67 -12.79 3.90 -1.82
CA LEU A 67 -12.13 5.19 -1.68
C LEU A 67 -12.74 6.23 -2.63
N ARG A 68 -12.92 5.88 -3.91
CA ARG A 68 -13.56 6.80 -4.86
C ARG A 68 -14.99 7.18 -4.46
N GLN A 69 -15.76 6.26 -3.88
CA GLN A 69 -17.09 6.55 -3.37
C GLN A 69 -17.04 7.52 -2.19
N GLN A 70 -16.10 7.34 -1.26
CA GLN A 70 -15.91 8.26 -0.13
C GLN A 70 -15.53 9.67 -0.59
N GLU A 71 -14.73 9.77 -1.65
CA GLU A 71 -14.22 11.04 -2.17
C GLU A 71 -15.08 11.59 -3.34
N GLN A 72 -16.28 11.02 -3.58
CA GLN A 72 -17.13 11.40 -4.70
C GLN A 72 -17.50 12.89 -4.65
N GLY A 73 -17.41 13.55 -5.80
CA GLY A 73 -17.72 14.98 -5.94
C GLY A 73 -16.58 15.92 -5.55
N LYS A 74 -15.42 15.39 -5.12
CA LYS A 74 -14.23 16.20 -4.85
C LYS A 74 -13.39 16.37 -6.12
N GLY A 75 -13.05 17.62 -6.45
CA GLY A 75 -12.37 17.98 -7.69
C GLY A 75 -11.00 17.30 -7.88
N TYR A 76 -10.27 17.09 -6.78
CA TYR A 76 -8.93 16.49 -6.84
C TYR A 76 -8.92 15.00 -7.23
N VAL A 77 -10.04 14.28 -7.14
CA VAL A 77 -10.07 12.82 -7.46
C VAL A 77 -9.71 12.59 -8.93
N ALA A 78 -10.21 13.44 -9.83
CA ALA A 78 -9.88 13.36 -11.25
C ALA A 78 -8.41 13.70 -11.52
N GLU A 79 -7.85 14.64 -10.76
CA GLU A 79 -6.45 15.03 -10.84
C GLU A 79 -5.51 13.91 -10.38
N VAL A 80 -5.86 13.25 -9.26
CA VAL A 80 -5.15 12.05 -8.78
C VAL A 80 -5.17 10.96 -9.86
N ASP A 81 -6.32 10.67 -10.47
CA ASP A 81 -6.42 9.66 -11.53
C ASP A 81 -5.56 10.00 -12.76
N GLN A 82 -5.48 11.28 -13.15
CA GLN A 82 -4.61 11.73 -14.24
C GLN A 82 -3.13 11.55 -13.91
N VAL A 83 -2.72 11.94 -12.69
CA VAL A 83 -1.35 11.77 -12.21
C VAL A 83 -0.98 10.29 -12.16
N LEU A 84 -1.83 9.41 -11.62
CA LEU A 84 -1.58 7.97 -11.62
C LEU A 84 -1.42 7.42 -13.05
N ALA A 85 -2.32 7.80 -13.96
CA ALA A 85 -2.29 7.34 -15.35
C ALA A 85 -1.00 7.77 -16.08
N LYS A 86 -0.53 9.00 -15.87
CA LYS A 86 0.75 9.51 -16.41
C LYS A 86 1.93 8.61 -16.05
N HIS A 87 1.91 8.03 -14.86
CA HIS A 87 2.94 7.13 -14.34
C HIS A 87 2.64 5.64 -14.56
N GLN A 88 1.67 5.32 -15.42
CA GLN A 88 1.24 3.95 -15.72
C GLN A 88 0.81 3.17 -14.46
N LEU A 89 0.14 3.86 -13.55
CA LEU A 89 -0.49 3.32 -12.36
C LEU A 89 -2.01 3.42 -12.51
N THR A 90 -2.71 2.37 -12.11
CA THR A 90 -4.15 2.44 -11.83
C THR A 90 -4.35 2.66 -10.34
N ALA A 91 -5.50 3.21 -9.93
CA ALA A 91 -5.80 3.39 -8.50
C ALA A 91 -5.69 2.08 -7.68
N PRO A 92 -6.24 0.92 -8.13
CA PRO A 92 -6.03 -0.36 -7.44
C PRO A 92 -4.56 -0.74 -7.31
N LEU A 93 -3.77 -0.59 -8.39
CA LEU A 93 -2.36 -0.94 -8.37
C LEU A 93 -1.57 -0.01 -7.43
N PHE A 94 -1.87 1.29 -7.46
CA PHE A 94 -1.25 2.25 -6.56
C PHE A 94 -1.54 1.93 -5.09
N LEU A 95 -2.80 1.65 -4.75
CA LEU A 95 -3.18 1.27 -3.39
C LEU A 95 -2.52 -0.03 -2.93
N GLU A 96 -2.46 -1.03 -3.80
CA GLU A 96 -1.77 -2.28 -3.51
C GLU A 96 -0.27 -2.06 -3.26
N LEU A 97 0.41 -1.38 -4.19
CA LEU A 97 1.85 -1.17 -4.11
C LEU A 97 2.25 -0.27 -2.93
N THR A 98 1.45 0.74 -2.59
CA THR A 98 1.69 1.60 -1.42
C THR A 98 1.44 0.84 -0.12
N ALA A 99 0.36 0.07 -0.03
CA ALA A 99 0.06 -0.75 1.14
C ALA A 99 1.18 -1.78 1.39
N LYS A 100 1.59 -2.53 0.36
CA LYS A 100 2.73 -3.45 0.45
C LYS A 100 4.03 -2.72 0.74
N GLY A 101 4.29 -1.58 0.08
CA GLY A 101 5.51 -0.78 0.25
C GLY A 101 5.67 -0.20 1.65
N SER A 102 4.56 0.00 2.38
CA SER A 102 4.58 0.44 3.79
C SER A 102 4.96 -0.67 4.78
N TRP A 103 4.91 -1.94 4.35
CA TRP A 103 5.14 -3.10 5.23
C TRP A 103 6.48 -3.07 5.98
N PRO A 104 7.64 -2.72 5.37
CA PRO A 104 8.91 -2.66 6.10
C PRO A 104 8.89 -1.65 7.24
N LEU A 105 8.20 -0.52 7.05
CA LEU A 105 8.02 0.48 8.11
C LEU A 105 7.15 -0.09 9.24
N LEU A 106 6.01 -0.69 8.90
CA LEU A 106 5.13 -1.33 9.88
C LEU A 106 5.86 -2.41 10.69
N GLN A 107 6.69 -3.23 10.06
CA GLN A 107 7.53 -4.22 10.74
C GLN A 107 8.56 -3.56 11.67
N SER A 108 9.22 -2.49 11.22
CA SER A 108 10.21 -1.77 12.03
C SER A 108 9.63 -1.16 13.32
N LEU A 109 8.31 -0.92 13.34
CA LEU A 109 7.60 -0.37 14.51
C LEU A 109 7.23 -1.45 15.55
N GLN A 110 7.29 -2.75 15.23
CA GLN A 110 6.88 -3.81 16.16
C GLN A 110 7.66 -3.79 17.49
N PRO A 111 8.99 -3.63 17.52
CA PRO A 111 9.74 -3.55 18.78
C PRO A 111 9.31 -2.33 19.62
N VAL A 112 9.12 -1.19 18.98
CA VAL A 112 8.67 0.05 19.65
C VAL A 112 7.26 -0.11 20.21
N GLN A 113 6.36 -0.77 19.48
CA GLN A 113 5.01 -1.07 19.96
C GLN A 113 5.04 -2.00 21.18
N GLN A 114 5.90 -3.03 21.18
CA GLN A 114 6.05 -3.92 22.33
C GLN A 114 6.55 -3.18 23.58
N LEU A 115 7.56 -2.32 23.42
CA LEU A 115 8.04 -1.45 24.51
C LEU A 115 6.94 -0.49 24.98
N THR A 116 6.20 0.10 24.05
CA THR A 116 5.10 1.01 24.36
C THR A 116 4.04 0.29 25.18
N ARG A 117 3.63 -0.93 24.78
CA ARG A 117 2.68 -1.79 25.52
C ARG A 117 3.13 -2.04 26.97
N GLN A 118 4.41 -2.32 27.17
CA GLN A 118 4.98 -2.52 28.51
C GLN A 118 4.98 -1.25 29.36
N SER A 119 5.09 -0.08 28.71
CA SER A 119 5.10 1.22 29.37
C SER A 119 3.70 1.77 29.69
N LEU A 120 2.63 1.28 29.04
CA LEU A 120 1.25 1.80 29.19
C LEU A 120 0.80 2.00 30.65
N PRO A 121 1.07 1.06 31.60
CA PRO A 121 0.65 1.22 32.99
C PRO A 121 1.27 2.43 33.69
N PHE A 122 2.44 2.89 33.21
CA PHE A 122 3.20 4.00 33.78
C PHE A 122 2.90 5.34 33.11
N LEU A 123 2.13 5.35 32.01
CA LEU A 123 1.74 6.58 31.32
C LEU A 123 0.53 7.21 32.01
N PRO A 124 0.47 8.56 32.09
CA PRO A 124 -0.75 9.25 32.46
C PRO A 124 -1.85 8.99 31.42
N GLU A 125 -3.11 9.08 31.86
CA GLU A 125 -4.28 8.63 31.09
C GLU A 125 -4.39 9.23 29.67
N PRO A 126 -4.13 10.53 29.43
CA PRO A 126 -4.15 11.08 28.08
C PRO A 126 -3.11 10.44 27.15
N GLN A 127 -1.86 10.27 27.62
CA GLN A 127 -0.78 9.66 26.84
C GLN A 127 -1.06 8.17 26.61
N ARG A 128 -1.61 7.48 27.61
CA ARG A 128 -2.00 6.07 27.51
C ARG A 128 -3.00 5.86 26.39
N ARG A 129 -4.07 6.66 26.33
CA ARG A 129 -5.09 6.54 25.26
C ARG A 129 -4.52 6.80 23.88
N ILE A 130 -3.63 7.79 23.74
CA ILE A 130 -2.95 8.08 22.47
C ILE A 130 -2.06 6.90 22.05
N ALA A 131 -1.29 6.35 23.00
CA ALA A 131 -0.41 5.22 22.75
C ALA A 131 -1.19 3.96 22.35
N GLU A 132 -2.28 3.65 23.07
CA GLU A 132 -3.19 2.55 22.75
C GLU A 132 -3.79 2.70 21.34
N GLN A 133 -4.25 3.90 21.00
CA GLN A 133 -4.79 4.19 19.67
C GLN A 133 -3.74 3.97 18.57
N LYS A 134 -2.51 4.47 18.75
CA LYS A 134 -1.43 4.29 17.78
C LYS A 134 -1.02 2.82 17.60
N ILE A 135 -0.94 2.07 18.70
CA ILE A 135 -0.69 0.62 18.66
C ILE A 135 -1.80 -0.07 17.87
N GLN A 136 -3.06 0.20 18.21
CA GLN A 136 -4.20 -0.43 17.56
C GLN A 136 -4.27 -0.09 16.06
N GLN A 137 -4.01 1.17 15.69
CA GLN A 137 -3.98 1.60 14.29
C GLN A 137 -2.89 0.86 13.51
N THR A 138 -1.67 0.76 14.07
CA THR A 138 -0.56 0.09 13.40
C THR A 138 -0.82 -1.41 13.23
N GLU A 139 -1.41 -2.05 14.24
CA GLU A 139 -1.79 -3.48 14.18
C GLU A 139 -2.92 -3.75 13.19
N GLN A 140 -3.89 -2.84 13.09
CA GLN A 140 -4.95 -2.95 12.08
C GLN A 140 -4.37 -2.89 10.67
N MET A 141 -3.41 -2.01 10.42
CA MET A 141 -2.71 -1.93 9.13
C MET A 141 -1.92 -3.22 8.87
N GLN A 142 -1.18 -3.73 9.86
CA GLN A 142 -0.45 -4.97 9.71
C GLN A 142 -1.38 -6.15 9.36
N GLN A 143 -2.49 -6.29 10.10
CA GLN A 143 -3.49 -7.34 9.85
C GLN A 143 -4.20 -7.20 8.50
N ALA A 144 -4.30 -5.99 7.95
CA ALA A 144 -4.87 -5.77 6.63
C ALA A 144 -3.89 -6.12 5.50
N ILE A 145 -2.60 -5.82 5.67
CA ILE A 145 -1.58 -5.95 4.62
C ILE A 145 -0.95 -7.34 4.61
N GLU A 146 -0.59 -7.91 5.76
CA GLU A 146 0.17 -9.16 5.86
C GLU A 146 -0.45 -10.32 5.06
N PRO A 147 -1.78 -10.57 5.11
CA PRO A 147 -2.39 -11.67 4.37
C PRO A 147 -2.32 -11.48 2.84
N CYS A 148 -2.07 -10.27 2.37
CA CYS A 148 -2.00 -9.91 0.96
C CYS A 148 -0.58 -9.96 0.39
N LEU A 149 0.43 -10.31 1.21
CA LEU A 149 1.82 -10.46 0.78
C LEU A 149 2.07 -11.86 0.21
N THR A 150 2.31 -11.93 -1.09
CA THR A 150 2.74 -13.15 -1.76
C THR A 150 4.19 -13.51 -1.42
N ALA A 151 4.64 -14.71 -1.79
CA ALA A 151 6.05 -15.08 -1.67
C ALA A 151 6.98 -14.14 -2.47
N ALA A 152 6.54 -13.72 -3.67
CA ALA A 152 7.28 -12.77 -4.49
C ALA A 152 7.36 -11.39 -3.82
N ASP A 153 6.27 -10.94 -3.19
CA ASP A 153 6.28 -9.69 -2.41
C ASP A 153 7.27 -9.77 -1.25
N LYS A 154 7.29 -10.88 -0.50
CA LYS A 154 8.22 -11.06 0.62
C LYS A 154 9.69 -11.01 0.17
N THR A 155 10.02 -11.62 -0.95
CA THR A 155 11.37 -11.53 -1.54
C THR A 155 11.69 -10.09 -1.96
N ALA A 156 10.77 -9.41 -2.66
CA ALA A 156 10.95 -8.04 -3.10
C ALA A 156 11.11 -7.06 -1.91
N LEU A 157 10.35 -7.27 -0.83
CA LEU A 157 10.42 -6.49 0.41
C LEU A 157 11.81 -6.58 1.06
N GLN A 158 12.41 -7.77 1.06
CA GLN A 158 13.78 -7.98 1.57
C GLN A 158 14.81 -7.30 0.66
N GLN A 159 14.66 -7.46 -0.65
CA GLN A 159 15.58 -6.90 -1.63
C GLN A 159 15.59 -5.36 -1.61
N HIS A 160 14.43 -4.73 -1.46
CA HIS A 160 14.27 -3.28 -1.56
C HIS A 160 14.01 -2.58 -0.22
N GLN A 161 14.28 -3.25 0.91
CA GLN A 161 13.91 -2.78 2.25
C GLN A 161 14.30 -1.33 2.53
N GLN A 162 15.55 -0.94 2.27
CA GLN A 162 16.05 0.41 2.55
C GLN A 162 15.37 1.48 1.68
N ARG A 163 15.09 1.15 0.43
CA ARG A 163 14.41 2.05 -0.51
C ARG A 163 12.95 2.23 -0.10
N LEU A 164 12.28 1.15 0.26
CA LEU A 164 10.90 1.15 0.75
C LEU A 164 10.74 1.88 2.08
N LEU A 165 11.71 1.78 3.01
CA LEU A 165 11.70 2.57 4.25
C LEU A 165 11.74 4.07 3.96
N LYS A 166 12.61 4.52 3.04
CA LYS A 166 12.68 5.93 2.62
C LYS A 166 11.41 6.38 1.89
N LEU A 167 10.84 5.49 1.08
CA LEU A 167 9.59 5.74 0.38
C LEU A 167 8.44 5.92 1.37
N ALA A 168 8.33 5.00 2.33
CA ALA A 168 7.26 4.98 3.33
C ALA A 168 7.25 6.23 4.20
N THR A 169 8.40 6.85 4.51
CA THR A 169 8.44 8.13 5.21
C THR A 169 7.96 9.32 4.37
N SER A 170 7.86 9.14 3.05
CA SER A 170 7.46 10.18 2.09
C SER A 170 6.03 9.98 1.58
N LEU A 171 5.33 8.92 2.01
CA LEU A 171 3.94 8.66 1.62
C LEU A 171 2.97 9.59 2.38
N PRO A 172 1.94 10.15 1.69
CA PRO A 172 0.78 10.75 2.34
C PRO A 172 0.21 9.84 3.44
N GLY A 173 0.01 10.37 4.64
CA GLY A 173 -0.47 9.58 5.78
C GLY A 173 0.58 8.75 6.52
N ALA A 174 1.88 8.87 6.19
CA ALA A 174 2.98 8.26 6.93
C ALA A 174 3.21 8.86 8.34
N ALA A 175 2.55 9.99 8.64
CA ALA A 175 2.50 10.55 9.98
C ALA A 175 1.54 9.71 10.85
N PHE A 176 2.06 8.64 11.42
CA PHE A 176 1.38 7.87 12.47
C PHE A 176 1.11 8.72 13.71
#